data_AF-A0A954P9K1-F1
#
_entry.id   AF-A0A954P9K1-F1
#
_cell.length_a   1.000
_cell.length_b   1.000
_cell.length_c   1.000
_cell.angle_alpha   90.00
_cell.angle_beta   90.00
_cell.angle_gamma   90.00
#
_symmetry.space_group_name_H-M   'P 1'
#
loop_
_entity.id
_entity.type
_entity.pdbx_description
1 polymer ?
#
loop_
_entity_poly.entity_id
_entity_poly.type
_entity_poly.pdbx_seq_one_letter_code
_entity_poly.pdbx_strand_id
1 'polypeptide(L)'
;MELSIGEYVLSGELRNTRRNGVFGWIEFAPDYGIRIELTGNFSGDLAGKTIRFSVPDDRVESRPQPGSFPDSVEKLADRQIGVVGEISLSTKQVPNVPPEVFAQLDVQERDRHSQTCECLHLEWFGQNGRVVADVVSPSVTILDSDAEQELDNDRANLDDGNFGLGFTEVHLENEADDAELLMEDDEDSEVDDPYGLFDESLDQSVAESLGTPPADNFETPESGPRNWEEVIPGIDPATKEMYEQWDEIFEGKKDEPISYLFDKPLKLPRPELVDKDEVAWPLVTAILAQLARLSVALDVCEHFSATDTYHLLMSEILPNAKVHPNLAASEMVQHYSTSDYCDVCDAEYSSEDEESIEPRPDGGSTD
;
A
#
# COMPACT_ATOMS: atom_id res chain seq x y z
N MET A 1 -21.25 1.93 -4.14
CA MET A 1 -21.15 1.62 -5.57
C MET A 1 -20.42 0.29 -5.63
N GLU A 2 -20.88 -0.63 -6.48
CA GLU A 2 -20.21 -1.90 -6.71
C GLU A 2 -19.57 -1.83 -8.10
N LEU A 3 -18.28 -2.17 -8.18
CA LEU A 3 -17.49 -2.18 -9.39
C LEU A 3 -17.07 -3.62 -9.68
N SER A 4 -17.57 -4.19 -10.77
CA SER A 4 -17.21 -5.55 -11.21
C SER A 4 -16.11 -5.48 -12.26
N ILE A 5 -14.95 -6.07 -11.97
CA ILE A 5 -13.77 -6.03 -12.86
C ILE A 5 -13.35 -7.40 -13.42
N GLY A 6 -14.03 -8.49 -13.02
CA GLY A 6 -13.58 -9.86 -13.28
C GLY A 6 -13.38 -10.22 -14.75
N GLU A 7 -14.14 -9.62 -15.66
CA GLU A 7 -13.99 -9.86 -17.11
C GLU A 7 -12.71 -9.27 -17.72
N TYR A 8 -12.10 -8.28 -17.05
CA TYR A 8 -10.90 -7.59 -17.50
C TYR A 8 -9.61 -8.20 -16.93
N VAL A 9 -9.69 -8.93 -15.82
CA VAL A 9 -8.53 -9.50 -15.12
C VAL A 9 -7.87 -10.61 -15.96
N LEU A 10 -6.61 -10.40 -16.36
CA LEU A 10 -5.79 -11.37 -17.10
C LEU A 10 -4.99 -12.27 -16.18
N SER A 11 -4.26 -11.66 -15.26
CA SER A 11 -3.36 -12.36 -14.36
C SER A 11 -3.22 -11.58 -13.06
N GLY A 12 -2.62 -12.20 -12.06
CA GLY A 12 -2.32 -11.53 -10.80
C GLY A 12 -1.53 -12.40 -9.85
N GLU A 13 -0.95 -11.75 -8.85
CA GLU A 13 -0.30 -12.38 -7.72
C GLU A 13 -0.76 -11.68 -6.46
N LEU A 14 -1.25 -12.43 -5.48
CA LEU A 14 -1.68 -11.91 -4.18
C LEU A 14 -1.03 -12.73 -3.07
N ARG A 15 -0.48 -12.04 -2.08
CA ARG A 15 0.26 -12.59 -0.94
C ARG A 15 -0.52 -12.32 0.33
N ASN A 16 -0.89 -13.37 1.05
CA ASN A 16 -1.43 -13.30 2.41
C ASN A 16 -0.56 -14.14 3.35
N THR A 17 0.76 -13.96 3.27
CA THR A 17 1.73 -14.68 4.11
C THR A 17 1.80 -14.12 5.51
N ARG A 18 1.49 -12.82 5.67
CA ARG A 18 1.40 -12.12 6.95
C ARG A 18 -0.05 -11.98 7.39
N ARG A 19 -0.28 -12.07 8.70
CA ARG A 19 -1.62 -11.88 9.25
C ARG A 19 -2.05 -10.42 9.06
N ASN A 20 -3.32 -10.22 8.73
CA ASN A 20 -3.96 -8.91 8.58
C ASN A 20 -3.46 -8.07 7.39
N GLY A 21 -2.62 -8.63 6.51
CA GLY A 21 -2.16 -7.97 5.29
C GLY A 21 -2.34 -8.83 4.04
N VAL A 22 -2.76 -8.18 2.95
CA VAL A 22 -2.80 -8.74 1.60
C VAL A 22 -2.11 -7.77 0.66
N PHE A 23 -1.06 -8.24 -0.02
CA PHE A 23 -0.27 -7.43 -0.95
C PHE A 23 -0.18 -8.09 -2.32
N GLY A 24 -0.06 -7.32 -3.39
CA GLY A 24 0.18 -7.90 -4.70
C GLY A 24 -0.21 -7.01 -5.87
N TRP A 25 -0.53 -7.63 -6.99
CA TRP A 25 -0.93 -6.93 -8.21
C TRP A 25 -1.94 -7.73 -9.02
N ILE A 26 -2.73 -7.01 -9.81
CA ILE A 26 -3.69 -7.55 -10.77
C ILE A 26 -3.47 -6.86 -12.10
N GLU A 27 -3.32 -7.63 -13.17
CA GLU A 27 -3.09 -7.15 -14.53
C GLU A 27 -4.37 -7.27 -15.37
N PHE A 28 -4.69 -6.22 -16.13
CA PHE A 28 -5.82 -6.17 -17.07
C PHE A 28 -5.38 -6.22 -18.53
N ALA A 29 -4.18 -5.73 -18.83
CA ALA A 29 -3.51 -5.78 -20.13
C ALA A 29 -1.98 -5.68 -19.92
N PRO A 30 -1.15 -6.01 -20.93
CA PRO A 30 0.30 -5.79 -20.82
C PRO A 30 0.60 -4.35 -20.40
N ASP A 31 1.40 -4.19 -19.35
CA ASP A 31 1.78 -2.91 -18.75
C ASP A 31 0.61 -2.09 -18.16
N TYR A 32 -0.55 -2.71 -17.93
CA TYR A 32 -1.73 -2.06 -17.36
C TYR A 32 -2.40 -2.93 -16.30
N GLY A 33 -2.41 -2.44 -15.07
CA GLY A 33 -2.90 -3.17 -13.91
C GLY A 33 -2.98 -2.28 -12.68
N ILE A 34 -3.21 -2.90 -11.54
CA ILE A 34 -3.30 -2.25 -10.23
C ILE A 34 -2.41 -2.99 -9.22
N ARG A 35 -1.80 -2.24 -8.32
CA ARG A 35 -1.19 -2.75 -7.09
C ARG A 35 -2.26 -2.86 -6.00
N ILE A 36 -2.14 -3.86 -5.14
CA ILE A 36 -3.10 -4.18 -4.10
C ILE A 36 -2.40 -4.12 -2.74
N GLU A 37 -2.96 -3.36 -1.81
CA GLU A 37 -2.53 -3.25 -0.41
C GLU A 37 -3.77 -3.21 0.49
N LEU A 38 -4.17 -4.37 1.00
CA LEU A 38 -5.42 -4.51 1.73
C LEU A 38 -5.17 -5.02 3.15
N THR A 39 -5.87 -4.42 4.10
CA THR A 39 -5.98 -4.94 5.45
C THR A 39 -6.93 -6.14 5.47
N GLY A 40 -6.52 -7.26 6.06
CA GLY A 40 -7.34 -8.46 6.23
C GLY A 40 -6.64 -9.74 5.82
N ASN A 41 -7.40 -10.81 5.63
CA ASN A 41 -6.86 -12.13 5.33
C ASN A 41 -7.68 -12.83 4.26
N PHE A 42 -7.05 -13.77 3.55
CA PHE A 42 -7.78 -14.72 2.72
C PHE A 42 -8.63 -15.64 3.59
N SER A 43 -9.61 -16.29 2.97
CA SER A 43 -10.51 -17.23 3.64
C SER A 43 -10.30 -18.66 3.14
N GLY A 44 -10.66 -19.64 3.96
CA GLY A 44 -10.63 -21.06 3.59
C GLY A 44 -9.23 -21.56 3.22
N ASP A 45 -9.13 -22.30 2.12
CA ASP A 45 -7.90 -22.97 1.69
C ASP A 45 -6.79 -22.02 1.22
N LEU A 46 -7.11 -20.74 1.04
CA LEU A 46 -6.15 -19.71 0.64
C LEU A 46 -5.51 -19.00 1.84
N ALA A 47 -6.07 -19.11 3.04
CA ALA A 47 -5.56 -18.39 4.22
C ALA A 47 -4.07 -18.68 4.46
N GLY A 48 -3.26 -17.63 4.61
CA GLY A 48 -1.82 -17.79 4.87
C GLY A 48 -0.97 -18.12 3.63
N LYS A 49 -1.52 -17.98 2.41
CA LYS A 49 -0.84 -18.42 1.17
C LYS A 49 -0.53 -17.26 0.21
N THR A 50 0.46 -17.49 -0.64
CA THR A 50 0.67 -16.72 -1.86
C THR A 50 -0.03 -17.42 -3.02
N ILE A 51 -0.85 -16.70 -3.77
CA ILE A 51 -1.50 -17.20 -4.98
C ILE A 51 -1.02 -16.44 -6.20
N ARG A 52 -0.71 -17.17 -7.27
CA ARG A 52 -0.52 -16.61 -8.61
C ARG A 52 -1.58 -17.20 -9.53
N PHE A 53 -2.26 -16.37 -10.30
CA PHE A 53 -3.33 -16.82 -11.18
C PHE A 53 -3.23 -16.18 -12.56
N SER A 54 -3.71 -16.91 -13.57
CA SER A 54 -3.83 -16.40 -14.94
C SER A 54 -5.06 -16.97 -15.63
N VAL A 55 -5.63 -16.21 -16.56
CA VAL A 55 -6.71 -16.66 -17.44
C VAL A 55 -6.09 -17.27 -18.71
N PRO A 56 -6.61 -18.40 -19.22
CA PRO A 56 -6.11 -19.02 -20.44
C PRO A 56 -6.12 -18.09 -21.68
N ASP A 57 -5.11 -18.25 -22.55
CA ASP A 57 -4.86 -17.41 -23.73
C ASP A 57 -6.02 -17.36 -24.73
N ASP A 58 -6.84 -18.40 -24.80
CA ASP A 58 -7.98 -18.50 -25.72
C ASP A 58 -9.06 -17.43 -25.46
N ARG A 59 -9.04 -16.82 -24.28
CA ARG A 59 -9.92 -15.69 -23.92
C ARG A 59 -9.28 -14.32 -24.10
N VAL A 60 -7.98 -14.24 -24.35
CA VAL A 60 -7.24 -12.98 -24.44
C VAL A 60 -7.57 -12.24 -25.73
N GLU A 61 -7.77 -12.95 -26.85
CA GLU A 61 -8.05 -12.33 -28.17
C GLU A 61 -9.38 -11.56 -28.22
N SER A 62 -10.34 -11.89 -27.35
CA SER A 62 -11.65 -11.24 -27.28
C SER A 62 -11.72 -10.04 -26.33
N ARG A 63 -10.62 -9.69 -25.66
CA ARG A 63 -10.64 -8.69 -24.58
C ARG A 63 -10.45 -7.25 -25.07
N PRO A 64 -10.99 -6.27 -24.33
CA PRO A 64 -10.77 -4.87 -24.64
C PRO A 64 -9.27 -4.54 -24.59
N GLN A 65 -8.82 -3.71 -25.52
CA GLN A 65 -7.48 -3.12 -25.48
C GLN A 65 -7.46 -1.95 -24.49
N PRO A 66 -6.28 -1.56 -23.96
CA PRO A 66 -6.14 -0.31 -23.21
C PRO A 66 -6.79 0.88 -23.93
N GLY A 67 -7.55 1.69 -23.21
CA GLY A 67 -8.35 2.80 -23.77
C GLY A 67 -9.72 2.39 -24.34
N SER A 68 -10.09 1.12 -24.22
CA SER A 68 -11.46 0.63 -24.50
C SER A 68 -12.13 0.01 -23.27
N PHE A 69 -11.51 0.17 -22.10
CA PHE A 69 -12.11 -0.25 -20.85
C PHE A 69 -13.27 0.70 -20.50
N PRO A 70 -14.27 0.24 -19.74
CA PRO A 70 -15.28 1.15 -19.20
C PRO A 70 -14.61 2.23 -18.32
N ASP A 71 -15.17 3.45 -18.34
CA ASP A 71 -14.72 4.57 -17.49
C ASP A 71 -14.53 4.18 -16.02
N SER A 72 -15.29 3.21 -15.52
CA SER A 72 -15.21 2.76 -14.14
C SER A 72 -13.95 1.96 -13.82
N VAL A 73 -13.40 1.24 -14.81
CA VAL A 73 -12.13 0.52 -14.70
C VAL A 73 -10.97 1.49 -14.92
N GLU A 74 -11.09 2.41 -15.88
CA GLU A 74 -10.06 3.44 -16.14
C GLU A 74 -9.89 4.43 -14.98
N LYS A 75 -10.87 4.53 -14.08
CA LYS A 75 -10.83 5.36 -12.86
C LYS A 75 -10.35 4.61 -11.62
N LEU A 76 -9.95 3.34 -11.76
CA LEU A 76 -9.27 2.67 -10.66
C LEU A 76 -7.95 3.39 -10.38
N ALA A 77 -7.68 3.68 -9.11
CA ALA A 77 -6.36 4.12 -8.71
C ALA A 77 -5.33 3.01 -8.99
N ASP A 78 -4.15 3.38 -9.49
CA ASP A 78 -3.07 2.44 -9.79
C ASP A 78 -2.62 1.66 -8.55
N ARG A 79 -2.72 2.27 -7.36
CA ARG A 79 -2.52 1.65 -6.05
C ARG A 79 -3.86 1.55 -5.34
N GLN A 80 -4.38 0.34 -5.19
CA GLN A 80 -5.62 0.06 -4.48
C GLN A 80 -5.34 -0.24 -3.01
N ILE A 81 -5.82 0.64 -2.14
CA ILE A 81 -5.84 0.42 -0.70
C ILE A 81 -7.24 0.06 -0.21
N GLY A 82 -7.32 -0.63 0.93
CA GLY A 82 -8.61 -0.87 1.59
C GLY A 82 -8.63 -2.08 2.49
N VAL A 83 -9.80 -2.72 2.57
CA VAL A 83 -10.01 -3.90 3.41
C VAL A 83 -10.53 -5.07 2.58
N VAL A 84 -10.00 -6.26 2.86
CA VAL A 84 -10.46 -7.52 2.25
C VAL A 84 -11.91 -7.78 2.64
N GLY A 85 -12.75 -8.05 1.64
CA GLY A 85 -14.12 -8.53 1.84
C GLY A 85 -14.15 -10.06 1.87
N GLU A 86 -14.02 -10.67 0.71
CA GLU A 86 -13.94 -12.12 0.56
C GLU A 86 -12.94 -12.46 -0.57
N ILE A 87 -11.95 -13.29 -0.24
CA ILE A 87 -11.05 -13.88 -1.24
C ILE A 87 -11.13 -15.39 -1.07
N SER A 88 -11.67 -16.07 -2.09
CA SER A 88 -11.99 -17.49 -2.03
C SER A 88 -11.95 -18.17 -3.39
N LEU A 89 -11.58 -19.46 -3.40
CA LEU A 89 -11.79 -20.34 -4.55
C LEU A 89 -13.13 -21.03 -4.39
N SER A 90 -13.98 -20.90 -5.40
CA SER A 90 -15.30 -21.53 -5.43
C SER A 90 -15.56 -22.16 -6.80
N THR A 91 -16.59 -22.97 -6.86
CA THR A 91 -17.09 -23.53 -8.11
C THR A 91 -18.36 -22.79 -8.52
N LYS A 92 -18.38 -22.18 -9.71
CA LYS A 92 -19.55 -21.46 -10.25
C LYS A 92 -20.08 -22.15 -11.50
N GLN A 93 -21.41 -22.13 -11.65
CA GLN A 93 -22.05 -22.51 -12.90
C GLN A 93 -22.04 -21.32 -13.85
N VAL A 94 -21.37 -21.49 -14.99
CA VAL A 94 -21.22 -20.46 -16.01
C VAL A 94 -22.04 -20.87 -17.23
N PRO A 95 -22.87 -19.96 -17.78
CA PRO A 95 -23.66 -20.27 -18.96
C PRO A 95 -22.78 -20.44 -20.20
N ASN A 96 -23.00 -21.51 -20.96
CA ASN A 96 -22.35 -21.78 -22.25
C ASN A 96 -23.06 -21.08 -23.42
N VAL A 97 -24.12 -20.32 -23.14
CA VAL A 97 -24.93 -19.59 -24.11
C VAL A 97 -24.99 -18.12 -23.70
N PRO A 98 -25.24 -17.19 -24.64
CA PRO A 98 -25.34 -15.76 -24.32
C PRO A 98 -26.31 -15.49 -23.16
N PRO A 99 -26.03 -14.51 -22.29
CA PRO A 99 -26.84 -14.22 -21.10
C PRO A 99 -28.33 -14.00 -21.43
N GLU A 100 -28.65 -13.40 -22.57
CA GLU A 100 -30.02 -13.13 -23.01
C GLU A 100 -30.79 -14.41 -23.30
N VAL A 101 -30.10 -15.43 -23.83
CA VAL A 101 -30.67 -16.76 -24.08
C VAL A 101 -30.78 -17.50 -22.75
N PHE A 102 -29.71 -17.49 -21.94
CA PHE A 102 -29.68 -18.20 -20.65
C PHE A 102 -30.78 -17.74 -19.70
N ALA A 103 -31.08 -16.44 -19.66
CA ALA A 103 -32.15 -15.87 -18.85
C ALA A 103 -33.54 -16.40 -19.22
N GLN A 104 -33.76 -16.80 -20.48
CA GLN A 104 -35.04 -17.30 -20.98
C GLN A 104 -35.23 -18.82 -20.80
N LEU A 105 -34.14 -19.56 -20.55
CA LEU A 105 -34.18 -21.01 -20.34
C LEU A 105 -34.84 -21.37 -19.01
N ASP A 106 -35.53 -22.51 -18.97
CA ASP A 106 -36.03 -23.08 -17.72
C ASP A 106 -34.89 -23.63 -16.85
N VAL A 107 -35.18 -24.01 -15.60
CA VAL A 107 -34.15 -24.49 -14.65
C VAL A 107 -33.41 -25.74 -15.17
N GLN A 108 -34.11 -26.67 -15.83
CA GLN A 108 -33.48 -27.90 -16.36
C GLN A 108 -32.61 -27.62 -17.58
N GLU A 109 -33.04 -26.68 -18.43
CA GLU A 109 -32.28 -26.23 -19.59
C GLU A 109 -31.06 -25.40 -19.16
N ARG A 110 -31.17 -24.56 -18.13
CA ARG A 110 -30.03 -23.83 -17.56
C ARG A 110 -28.95 -24.78 -17.09
N ASP A 111 -29.32 -25.84 -16.36
CA ASP A 111 -28.37 -26.85 -15.92
C ASP A 111 -27.64 -27.49 -17.12
N ARG A 112 -28.39 -27.85 -18.18
CA ARG A 112 -27.82 -28.44 -19.41
C ARG A 112 -26.95 -27.48 -20.21
N HIS A 113 -27.24 -26.18 -20.14
CA HIS A 113 -26.51 -25.12 -20.83
C HIS A 113 -25.53 -24.39 -19.91
N SER A 114 -25.23 -24.95 -18.74
CA SER A 114 -24.21 -24.46 -17.84
C SER A 114 -23.02 -25.41 -17.80
N GLN A 115 -21.82 -24.85 -17.69
CA GLN A 115 -20.63 -25.59 -17.32
C GLN A 115 -20.23 -25.19 -15.91
N THR A 116 -19.87 -26.19 -15.13
CA THR A 116 -19.29 -25.97 -13.80
C THR A 116 -17.81 -25.65 -13.98
N CYS A 117 -17.39 -24.48 -13.53
CA CYS A 117 -16.02 -23.98 -13.64
C CYS A 117 -15.50 -23.55 -12.28
N GLU A 118 -14.19 -23.66 -12.08
CA GLU A 118 -13.51 -23.01 -10.96
C GLU A 118 -13.60 -21.49 -11.13
N CYS A 119 -13.77 -20.78 -10.02
CA CYS A 119 -13.87 -19.32 -9.98
C CYS A 119 -13.04 -18.83 -8.80
N LEU A 120 -12.09 -17.95 -9.09
CA LEU A 120 -11.41 -17.16 -8.07
C LEU A 120 -12.26 -15.91 -7.83
N HIS A 121 -12.83 -15.81 -6.64
CA HIS A 121 -13.57 -14.64 -6.20
C HIS A 121 -12.64 -13.71 -5.42
N LEU A 122 -12.52 -12.47 -5.86
CA LEU A 122 -11.80 -11.42 -5.17
C LEU A 122 -12.78 -10.29 -4.84
N GLU A 123 -12.92 -9.95 -3.58
CA GLU A 123 -13.75 -8.84 -3.10
C GLU A 123 -12.96 -8.00 -2.09
N TRP A 124 -12.99 -6.68 -2.30
CA TRP A 124 -12.46 -5.71 -1.33
C TRP A 124 -13.27 -4.41 -1.33
N PHE A 125 -13.07 -3.62 -0.27
CA PHE A 125 -13.64 -2.29 -0.13
C PHE A 125 -12.50 -1.27 -0.09
N GLY A 126 -12.34 -0.51 -1.17
CA GLY A 126 -11.24 0.45 -1.35
C GLY A 126 -11.69 1.86 -1.75
N GLN A 127 -10.77 2.62 -2.35
CA GLN A 127 -10.99 4.00 -2.83
C GLN A 127 -12.21 4.12 -3.76
N ASN A 128 -12.39 3.13 -4.64
CA ASN A 128 -13.49 3.09 -5.60
C ASN A 128 -14.79 2.46 -5.03
N GLY A 129 -14.85 2.18 -3.73
CA GLY A 129 -15.96 1.49 -3.07
C GLY A 129 -15.77 -0.02 -3.07
N ARG A 130 -16.86 -0.78 -3.24
CA ARG A 130 -16.81 -2.25 -3.28
C ARG A 130 -16.35 -2.68 -4.66
N VAL A 131 -15.21 -3.36 -4.73
CA VAL A 131 -14.67 -3.90 -5.98
C VAL A 131 -14.77 -5.43 -5.92
N VAL A 132 -15.27 -6.03 -7.01
CA VAL A 132 -15.48 -7.47 -7.12
C VAL A 132 -14.86 -7.96 -8.42
N ALA A 133 -14.04 -9.01 -8.35
CA ALA A 133 -13.51 -9.72 -9.50
C ALA A 133 -13.86 -11.21 -9.40
N ASP A 134 -14.77 -11.65 -10.26
CA ASP A 134 -15.05 -13.06 -10.48
C ASP A 134 -14.23 -13.56 -11.67
N VAL A 135 -13.06 -14.13 -11.40
CA VAL A 135 -12.18 -14.68 -12.44
C VAL A 135 -12.60 -16.12 -12.72
N VAL A 136 -13.21 -16.34 -13.88
CA VAL A 136 -13.77 -17.64 -14.29
C VAL A 136 -12.72 -18.50 -14.99
N SER A 137 -12.62 -19.77 -14.58
CA SER A 137 -11.66 -20.76 -15.05
C SER A 137 -10.18 -20.30 -14.96
N PRO A 138 -9.74 -19.75 -13.81
CA PRO A 138 -8.36 -19.32 -13.66
C PRO A 138 -7.43 -20.53 -13.49
N SER A 139 -6.22 -20.45 -14.04
CA SER A 139 -5.11 -21.35 -13.68
C SER A 139 -4.47 -20.80 -12.41
N VAL A 140 -4.79 -21.38 -11.25
CA VAL A 140 -4.29 -20.91 -9.94
C VAL A 140 -3.15 -21.80 -9.47
N THR A 141 -2.02 -21.17 -9.15
CA THR A 141 -0.86 -21.80 -8.51
C THR A 141 -0.72 -21.24 -7.11
N ILE A 142 -0.81 -22.12 -6.10
CA ILE A 142 -0.51 -21.77 -4.71
C ILE A 142 0.99 -21.97 -4.52
N LEU A 143 1.69 -20.91 -4.11
CA LEU A 143 3.11 -20.96 -3.80
C LEU A 143 3.24 -21.25 -2.30
N ASP A 144 4.05 -22.25 -1.96
CA ASP A 144 4.32 -22.59 -0.56
C ASP A 144 5.28 -21.57 0.05
N SER A 145 4.86 -20.99 1.18
CA SER A 145 5.57 -19.94 1.94
C SER A 145 7.00 -20.31 2.32
N ASP A 146 7.27 -21.60 2.51
CA ASP A 146 8.55 -22.10 3.01
C ASP A 146 9.69 -21.91 1.99
N ALA A 147 9.37 -21.71 0.71
CA ALA A 147 10.36 -21.45 -0.33
C ALA A 147 10.69 -19.95 -0.49
N GLU A 148 9.86 -19.05 0.06
CA GLU A 148 9.99 -17.59 -0.11
C GLU A 148 10.71 -16.92 1.06
N GLN A 149 10.69 -17.48 2.28
CA GLN A 149 11.43 -16.92 3.43
C GLN A 149 12.96 -16.88 3.20
N GLU A 150 13.52 -17.78 2.39
CA GLU A 150 14.94 -17.73 2.02
C GLU A 150 15.26 -16.58 1.04
N LEU A 151 14.26 -16.00 0.35
CA LEU A 151 14.45 -14.93 -0.63
C LEU A 151 14.08 -13.54 -0.10
N ASP A 152 13.19 -13.44 0.88
CA ASP A 152 12.78 -12.14 1.45
C ASP A 152 13.88 -11.53 2.33
N ASN A 153 14.69 -12.33 3.02
CA ASN A 153 15.86 -11.83 3.75
C ASN A 153 16.91 -11.18 2.84
N ASP A 154 17.01 -11.63 1.58
CA ASP A 154 17.90 -11.02 0.58
C ASP A 154 17.25 -9.80 -0.10
N ARG A 155 15.92 -9.66 -0.04
CA ARG A 155 15.15 -8.58 -0.68
C ARG A 155 14.88 -7.38 0.20
N ALA A 156 14.98 -7.48 1.52
CA ALA A 156 14.92 -6.33 2.42
C ALA A 156 16.01 -5.27 2.13
N ASN A 157 17.01 -5.59 1.28
CA ASN A 157 18.04 -4.66 0.79
C ASN A 157 17.91 -4.27 -0.69
N LEU A 158 16.85 -4.70 -1.39
CA LEU A 158 16.62 -4.37 -2.79
C LEU A 158 15.42 -3.43 -2.88
N ASP A 159 15.72 -2.14 -2.90
CA ASP A 159 14.91 -1.01 -3.36
C ASP A 159 13.68 -1.45 -4.20
N ASP A 160 12.48 -1.14 -3.69
CA ASP A 160 11.14 -1.51 -4.20
C ASP A 160 10.84 -1.04 -5.65
N GLY A 161 11.80 -0.39 -6.31
CA GLY A 161 11.68 0.18 -7.65
C GLY A 161 11.68 -0.79 -8.84
N ASN A 162 11.75 -2.12 -8.66
CA ASN A 162 11.93 -3.07 -9.78
C ASN A 162 10.84 -4.13 -9.99
N PHE A 163 9.61 -3.87 -9.54
CA PHE A 163 8.47 -4.55 -10.16
C PHE A 163 8.40 -4.05 -11.62
N GLY A 164 8.58 -4.93 -12.60
CA GLY A 164 8.76 -4.61 -14.04
C GLY A 164 7.60 -3.88 -14.75
N LEU A 165 6.70 -3.26 -14.00
CA LEU A 165 5.82 -2.19 -14.43
C LEU A 165 6.59 -0.89 -14.18
N GLY A 166 7.15 -0.26 -15.22
CA GLY A 166 8.10 0.86 -15.11
C GLY A 166 7.56 2.12 -14.41
N PHE A 167 7.42 2.06 -13.09
CA PHE A 167 6.89 3.11 -12.24
C PHE A 167 7.92 3.46 -11.17
N THR A 168 8.41 4.69 -11.20
CA THR A 168 9.33 5.25 -10.20
C THR A 168 8.52 5.66 -8.96
N GLU A 169 8.60 4.88 -7.88
CA GLU A 169 8.09 5.28 -6.57
C GLU A 169 9.13 6.19 -5.91
N VAL A 170 8.76 7.43 -5.60
CA VAL A 170 9.64 8.39 -4.91
C VAL A 170 9.35 8.28 -3.43
N HIS A 171 10.16 7.53 -2.70
CA HIS A 171 10.15 7.55 -1.24
C HIS A 171 10.76 8.88 -0.78
N LEU A 172 9.94 9.77 -0.22
CA LEU A 172 10.39 11.00 0.40
C LEU A 172 10.49 10.73 1.89
N GLU A 173 11.71 10.45 2.36
CA GLU A 173 12.02 10.37 3.78
C GLU A 173 11.68 11.72 4.41
N ASN A 174 10.70 11.70 5.31
CA ASN A 174 10.27 12.87 6.05
C ASN A 174 11.22 13.03 7.26
N GLU A 175 12.45 13.48 6.99
CA GLU A 175 13.43 13.88 8.01
C GLU A 175 12.98 15.22 8.62
N ALA A 176 11.98 15.17 9.49
CA ALA A 176 11.66 16.29 10.38
C ALA A 176 11.35 15.71 11.76
N ASP A 177 12.29 15.98 12.67
CA ASP A 177 12.29 15.72 14.11
C ASP A 177 12.93 14.38 14.56
N ASP A 178 13.96 14.54 15.42
CA ASP A 178 14.68 13.54 16.23
C ASP A 178 15.91 12.81 15.67
N ALA A 179 16.72 13.49 14.85
CA ALA A 179 18.16 13.21 14.76
C ALA A 179 18.96 14.07 15.76
N GLU A 180 18.81 13.85 17.07
CA GLU A 180 19.91 14.11 18.02
C GLU A 180 20.97 13.03 17.79
N LEU A 181 21.69 13.13 16.66
CA LEU A 181 22.93 12.41 16.44
C LEU A 181 23.91 12.84 17.54
N LEU A 182 24.07 11.98 18.53
CA LEU A 182 25.25 11.93 19.38
C LEU A 182 26.45 11.58 18.48
N MET A 183 26.92 12.56 17.71
CA MET A 183 28.29 12.56 17.22
C MET A 183 29.17 12.78 18.44
N GLU A 184 29.47 11.69 19.15
CA GLU A 184 30.68 11.66 19.95
C GLU A 184 31.83 11.89 18.97
N ASP A 185 32.43 13.09 19.05
CA ASP A 185 33.61 13.51 18.31
C ASP A 185 34.79 12.55 18.61
N ASP A 186 34.82 11.39 17.94
CA ASP A 186 36.02 10.57 17.80
C ASP A 186 36.94 11.24 16.76
N GLU A 187 37.60 12.33 17.19
CA GLU A 187 38.46 13.20 16.38
C GLU A 187 39.71 12.55 15.75
N ASP A 188 39.91 11.23 15.79
CA ASP A 188 41.22 10.61 15.46
C ASP A 188 41.21 9.34 14.59
N SER A 189 40.11 8.98 13.90
CA SER A 189 40.20 7.92 12.88
C SER A 189 40.45 8.51 11.49
N GLU A 190 41.73 8.57 11.09
CA GLU A 190 42.12 8.72 9.68
C GLU A 190 41.42 7.60 8.87
N VAL A 191 40.33 7.93 8.18
CA VAL A 191 39.61 6.99 7.33
C VAL A 191 40.50 6.69 6.13
N ASP A 192 41.30 5.64 6.23
CA ASP A 192 42.09 5.10 5.14
C ASP A 192 41.12 4.68 4.02
N ASP A 193 41.02 5.46 2.94
CA ASP A 193 40.32 5.07 1.70
C ASP A 193 41.01 3.81 1.14
N PRO A 194 40.50 2.60 1.42
CA PRO A 194 41.24 1.36 1.14
C PRO A 194 41.26 1.05 -0.36
N TYR A 195 40.45 1.77 -1.14
CA TYR A 195 40.30 1.56 -2.57
C TYR A 195 40.91 2.69 -3.40
N GLY A 196 41.37 3.78 -2.77
CA GLY A 196 41.96 4.95 -3.43
C GLY A 196 41.06 5.50 -4.53
N LEU A 197 39.74 5.47 -4.29
CA LEU A 197 38.73 5.94 -5.23
C LEU A 197 38.60 7.46 -5.18
N PHE A 198 39.03 8.06 -4.08
CA PHE A 198 38.99 9.49 -3.87
C PHE A 198 40.42 10.01 -3.88
N ASP A 199 40.68 11.01 -4.75
CA ASP A 199 41.94 11.73 -4.68
C ASP A 199 42.05 12.39 -3.30
N GLU A 200 43.25 12.39 -2.69
CA GLU A 200 43.53 13.05 -1.40
C GLU A 200 43.14 14.55 -1.37
N SER A 201 42.89 15.14 -2.54
CA SER A 201 42.44 16.52 -2.71
C SER A 201 40.91 16.69 -2.80
N LEU A 202 40.13 15.61 -2.79
CA LEU A 202 38.68 15.67 -2.93
C LEU A 202 38.06 16.42 -1.76
N ASP A 203 38.43 16.08 -0.53
CA ASP A 203 37.93 16.78 0.67
C ASP A 203 38.27 18.27 0.64
N GLN A 204 39.46 18.60 0.14
CA GLN A 204 39.88 19.98 -0.03
C GLN A 204 39.05 20.69 -1.11
N SER A 205 38.75 20.01 -2.22
CA SER A 205 37.92 20.55 -3.31
C SER A 205 36.45 20.69 -2.95
N VAL A 206 35.93 19.80 -2.10
CA VAL A 206 34.57 19.85 -1.54
C VAL A 206 34.48 20.96 -0.50
N ALA A 207 35.45 21.07 0.41
CA ALA A 207 35.52 22.17 1.36
C ALA A 207 35.69 23.55 0.68
N GLU A 208 36.50 23.63 -0.38
CA GLU A 208 36.66 24.86 -1.17
C GLU A 208 35.41 25.20 -1.98
N SER A 209 34.68 24.19 -2.48
CA SER A 209 33.44 24.40 -3.26
C SER A 209 32.24 24.74 -2.39
N LEU A 210 32.12 24.13 -1.21
CA LEU A 210 31.04 24.39 -0.26
C LEU A 210 31.27 25.71 0.49
N GLY A 211 32.52 26.16 0.59
CA GLY A 211 32.90 27.30 1.42
C GLY A 211 32.66 27.03 2.90
N THR A 212 33.21 27.85 3.77
CA THR A 212 32.83 27.80 5.19
C THR A 212 31.36 28.25 5.28
N PRO A 213 30.40 27.38 5.67
CA PRO A 213 29.03 27.83 5.84
C PRO A 213 29.07 28.96 6.88
N PRO A 214 28.50 30.15 6.59
CA PRO A 214 28.49 31.23 7.56
C PRO A 214 27.80 30.71 8.82
N ALA A 215 28.52 30.75 9.96
CA ALA A 215 28.06 30.23 11.25
C ALA A 215 26.87 31.01 11.87
N ASP A 216 26.25 31.90 11.11
CA ASP A 216 25.14 32.75 11.56
C ASP A 216 23.91 32.49 10.67
N ASN A 217 22.86 31.97 11.30
CA ASN A 217 21.48 31.92 10.82
C ASN A 217 21.21 31.11 9.55
N PHE A 218 21.18 29.78 9.68
CA PHE A 218 20.13 28.99 9.01
C PHE A 218 18.79 29.31 9.68
N GLU A 219 18.33 30.56 9.54
CA GLU A 219 16.91 30.85 9.71
C GLU A 219 16.23 30.07 8.60
N THR A 220 15.57 28.95 8.95
CA THR A 220 14.61 28.32 8.05
C THR A 220 13.69 29.45 7.60
N PRO A 221 13.74 29.85 6.32
CA PRO A 221 13.02 31.02 5.87
C PRO A 221 11.56 30.85 6.30
N GLU A 222 11.02 31.85 7.02
CA GLU A 222 9.63 31.83 7.47
C GLU A 222 8.78 31.29 6.32
N SER A 223 8.10 30.16 6.57
CA SER A 223 7.29 29.39 5.61
C SER A 223 6.11 30.23 5.12
N GLY A 224 6.44 31.24 4.33
CA GLY A 224 5.51 31.94 3.48
C GLY A 224 5.16 31.03 2.31
N PRO A 225 3.93 31.15 1.76
CA PRO A 225 3.53 30.39 0.59
C PRO A 225 4.56 30.61 -0.53
N ARG A 226 5.16 29.50 -0.98
CA ARG A 226 6.17 29.51 -2.05
C ARG A 226 5.51 29.96 -3.34
N ASN A 227 6.07 30.98 -4.00
CA ASN A 227 5.56 31.43 -5.29
C ASN A 227 6.11 30.54 -6.42
N TRP A 228 5.33 29.55 -6.86
CA TRP A 228 5.74 28.61 -7.92
C TRP A 228 6.06 29.27 -9.26
N GLU A 229 5.56 30.47 -9.55
CA GLU A 229 5.94 31.22 -10.77
C GLU A 229 7.39 31.71 -10.74
N GLU A 230 7.94 31.95 -9.56
CA GLU A 230 9.34 32.34 -9.38
C GLU A 230 10.27 31.12 -9.47
N VAL A 231 9.82 29.98 -8.93
CA VAL A 231 10.58 28.71 -8.94
C VAL A 231 10.61 28.10 -10.34
N ILE A 232 9.47 28.12 -11.05
CA ILE A 232 9.32 27.54 -12.39
C ILE A 232 8.71 28.60 -13.32
N PRO A 233 9.54 29.48 -13.91
CA PRO A 233 9.05 30.51 -14.82
C PRO A 233 8.32 29.91 -16.03
N GLY A 234 7.05 30.27 -16.20
CA GLY A 234 6.21 29.79 -17.29
C GLY A 234 5.45 28.50 -17.01
N ILE A 235 5.36 28.08 -15.74
CA ILE A 235 4.46 27.01 -15.30
C ILE A 235 3.03 27.29 -15.78
N ASP A 236 2.37 26.28 -16.33
CA ASP A 236 0.98 26.42 -16.73
C ASP A 236 0.06 26.48 -15.50
N PRO A 237 -1.13 27.12 -15.60
CA PRO A 237 -2.01 27.30 -14.45
C PRO A 237 -2.48 26.01 -13.78
N ALA A 238 -2.63 24.91 -14.53
CA ALA A 238 -3.11 23.64 -13.97
C ALA A 238 -2.02 22.94 -13.17
N THR A 239 -0.79 22.89 -13.69
CA THR A 239 0.36 22.37 -12.94
C THR A 239 0.65 23.22 -11.70
N LYS A 240 0.48 24.55 -11.79
CA LYS A 240 0.61 25.44 -10.63
C LYS A 240 -0.41 25.11 -9.54
N GLU A 241 -1.69 24.96 -9.88
CA GLU A 241 -2.75 24.60 -8.94
C GLU A 241 -2.49 23.24 -8.29
N MET A 242 -1.96 22.27 -9.04
CA MET A 242 -1.53 20.97 -8.52
C MET A 242 -0.42 21.10 -7.46
N TYR A 243 0.65 21.87 -7.73
CA TYR A 243 1.72 22.08 -6.74
C TYR A 243 1.26 22.86 -5.51
N GLU A 244 0.41 23.87 -5.68
CA GLU A 244 -0.18 24.61 -4.55
C GLU A 244 -1.06 23.69 -3.70
N GLN A 245 -1.79 22.77 -4.32
CA GLN A 245 -2.55 21.74 -3.60
C GLN A 245 -1.64 20.77 -2.86
N TRP A 246 -0.51 20.36 -3.45
CA TRP A 246 0.46 19.50 -2.78
C TRP A 246 1.08 20.21 -1.58
N ASP A 247 1.53 21.45 -1.72
CA ASP A 247 2.05 22.25 -0.60
C ASP A 247 1.01 22.35 0.52
N GLU A 248 -0.26 22.61 0.19
CA GLU A 248 -1.34 22.67 1.18
C GLU A 248 -1.54 21.35 1.94
N ILE A 249 -1.43 20.22 1.25
CA ILE A 249 -1.49 18.87 1.84
C ILE A 249 -0.29 18.63 2.76
N PHE A 250 0.93 18.91 2.28
CA PHE A 250 2.16 18.66 3.05
C PHE A 250 2.31 19.57 4.26
N GLU A 251 1.85 20.81 4.19
CA GLU A 251 1.88 21.74 5.31
C GLU A 251 0.82 21.43 6.38
N GLY A 252 -0.15 20.55 6.08
CA GLY A 252 -1.23 20.16 7.00
C GLY A 252 -2.14 21.31 7.46
N LYS A 253 -2.13 22.45 6.75
CA LYS A 253 -2.84 23.69 7.17
C LYS A 253 -4.36 23.53 7.22
N LYS A 254 -4.91 22.60 6.44
CA LYS A 254 -6.36 22.31 6.39
C LYS A 254 -6.70 20.90 6.81
N ASP A 255 -5.81 20.23 7.54
CA ASP A 255 -6.09 18.88 7.98
C ASP A 255 -7.18 18.87 9.06
N GLU A 256 -8.16 18.01 8.86
CA GLU A 256 -9.28 17.84 9.77
C GLU A 256 -9.23 16.43 10.37
N PRO A 257 -9.75 16.22 11.60
CA PRO A 257 -9.90 14.88 12.14
C PRO A 257 -10.69 13.97 11.20
N ILE A 258 -10.21 12.75 10.99
CA ILE A 258 -10.80 11.79 10.05
C ILE A 258 -12.30 11.60 10.31
N SER A 259 -12.71 11.55 11.58
CA SER A 259 -14.11 11.38 11.97
C SER A 259 -15.08 12.43 11.40
N TYR A 260 -14.60 13.62 11.01
CA TYR A 260 -15.43 14.68 10.42
C TYR A 260 -15.59 14.55 8.90
N LEU A 261 -14.71 13.79 8.25
CA LEU A 261 -14.66 13.65 6.79
C LEU A 261 -15.59 12.55 6.23
N PHE A 262 -16.24 11.77 7.09
CA PHE A 262 -17.18 10.73 6.64
C PHE A 262 -18.46 11.32 6.05
N ASP A 263 -18.71 11.03 4.77
CA ASP A 263 -19.95 11.38 4.03
C ASP A 263 -21.24 11.08 4.82
N LYS A 264 -21.23 9.97 5.55
CA LYS A 264 -22.35 9.46 6.33
C LYS A 264 -21.86 9.12 7.74
N PRO A 265 -22.47 9.69 8.80
CA PRO A 265 -22.11 9.33 10.16
C PRO A 265 -22.27 7.83 10.38
N LEU A 266 -21.17 7.15 10.67
CA LEU A 266 -21.19 5.75 11.03
C LEU A 266 -21.85 5.61 12.41
N LYS A 267 -22.88 4.77 12.51
CA LYS A 267 -23.54 4.47 13.79
C LYS A 267 -22.76 3.36 14.50
N LEU A 268 -21.62 3.71 15.05
CA LEU A 268 -20.71 2.76 15.69
C LEU A 268 -21.07 2.59 17.18
N PRO A 269 -21.09 1.34 17.69
CA PRO A 269 -21.23 1.12 19.13
C PRO A 269 -20.01 1.67 19.87
N ARG A 270 -20.15 1.92 21.18
CA ARG A 270 -19.00 2.31 21.98
C ARG A 270 -17.99 1.15 22.06
N PRO A 271 -16.68 1.42 22.10
CA PRO A 271 -15.64 0.39 22.19
C PRO A 271 -15.91 -0.63 23.30
N GLU A 272 -16.34 -0.19 24.49
CA GLU A 272 -16.55 -1.08 25.64
C GLU A 272 -17.69 -2.09 25.48
N LEU A 273 -18.50 -1.97 24.42
CA LEU A 273 -19.59 -2.89 24.10
C LEU A 273 -19.21 -3.96 23.07
N VAL A 274 -18.00 -3.88 22.51
CA VAL A 274 -17.52 -4.78 21.46
C VAL A 274 -16.36 -5.60 22.04
N ASP A 275 -16.67 -6.77 22.57
CA ASP A 275 -15.72 -7.64 23.30
C ASP A 275 -15.28 -8.87 22.50
N LYS A 276 -15.74 -9.00 21.26
CA LYS A 276 -15.51 -10.18 20.42
C LYS A 276 -15.11 -9.78 19.02
N ASP A 277 -14.08 -10.45 18.50
CA ASP A 277 -13.59 -10.26 17.14
C ASP A 277 -14.66 -10.47 16.07
N GLU A 278 -15.57 -11.43 16.26
CA GLU A 278 -16.69 -11.69 15.32
C GLU A 278 -17.63 -10.48 15.17
N VAL A 279 -17.75 -9.66 16.22
CA VAL A 279 -18.57 -8.44 16.23
C VAL A 279 -17.74 -7.23 15.80
N ALA A 280 -16.46 -7.18 16.20
CA ALA A 280 -15.54 -6.10 15.88
C ALA A 280 -15.20 -6.07 14.38
N TRP A 281 -14.94 -7.23 13.75
CA TRP A 281 -14.45 -7.30 12.38
C TRP A 281 -15.37 -6.60 11.37
N PRO A 282 -16.70 -6.83 11.33
CA PRO A 282 -17.59 -6.10 10.43
C PRO A 282 -17.59 -4.58 10.66
N LEU A 283 -17.37 -4.12 11.90
CA LEU A 283 -17.28 -2.69 12.24
C LEU A 283 -15.95 -2.11 11.75
N VAL A 284 -14.83 -2.81 11.97
CA VAL A 284 -13.52 -2.44 11.43
C VAL A 284 -13.58 -2.36 9.91
N THR A 285 -14.11 -3.39 9.23
CA THR A 285 -14.30 -3.39 7.77
C THR A 285 -15.10 -2.17 7.30
N ALA A 286 -16.19 -1.81 8.00
CA ALA A 286 -16.98 -0.63 7.64
C ALA A 286 -16.20 0.68 7.80
N ILE A 287 -15.37 0.81 8.83
CA ILE A 287 -14.50 1.98 9.06
C ILE A 287 -13.40 2.04 7.99
N LEU A 288 -12.65 0.96 7.80
CA LEU A 288 -11.57 0.88 6.81
C LEU A 288 -12.07 1.16 5.38
N ALA A 289 -13.27 0.67 5.04
CA ALA A 289 -13.91 0.98 3.77
C ALA A 289 -14.22 2.48 3.60
N GLN A 290 -14.47 3.24 4.69
CA GLN A 290 -14.60 4.70 4.60
C GLN A 290 -13.22 5.38 4.55
N LEU A 291 -12.24 4.90 5.32
CA LEU A 291 -10.86 5.42 5.28
C LEU A 291 -10.26 5.34 3.88
N ALA A 292 -10.43 4.20 3.21
CA ALA A 292 -9.93 4.00 1.86
C ALA A 292 -10.52 5.03 0.87
N ARG A 293 -11.78 5.44 1.03
CA ARG A 293 -12.40 6.48 0.18
C ARG A 293 -11.82 7.88 0.41
N LEU A 294 -11.12 8.08 1.51
CA LEU A 294 -10.36 9.29 1.84
C LEU A 294 -8.87 9.16 1.49
N SER A 295 -8.47 8.09 0.79
CA SER A 295 -7.07 7.70 0.56
C SER A 295 -6.26 7.54 1.86
N VAL A 296 -6.89 6.96 2.88
CA VAL A 296 -6.23 6.60 4.14
C VAL A 296 -6.16 5.08 4.24
N ALA A 297 -4.95 4.56 4.40
CA ALA A 297 -4.69 3.15 4.67
C ALA A 297 -4.42 2.94 6.17
N LEU A 298 -4.83 1.77 6.68
CA LEU A 298 -4.44 1.32 8.02
C LEU A 298 -3.79 -0.05 7.91
N ASP A 299 -2.48 -0.09 8.11
CA ASP A 299 -1.72 -1.33 8.19
C ASP A 299 -1.88 -1.92 9.57
N VAL A 300 -2.50 -3.10 9.65
CA VAL A 300 -2.75 -3.78 10.91
C VAL A 300 -1.68 -4.84 11.10
N CYS A 301 -0.86 -4.69 12.13
CA CYS A 301 0.19 -5.66 12.46
C CYS A 301 -0.41 -7.01 12.90
N GLU A 302 0.42 -8.05 12.91
CA GLU A 302 -0.02 -9.43 13.17
C GLU A 302 -0.50 -9.65 14.62
N HIS A 303 0.00 -8.83 15.54
CA HIS A 303 -0.30 -8.89 16.96
C HIS A 303 -1.69 -8.35 17.32
N PHE A 304 -2.29 -7.53 16.45
CA PHE A 304 -3.60 -6.93 16.71
C PHE A 304 -4.73 -7.91 16.41
N SER A 305 -5.66 -8.03 17.36
CA SER A 305 -6.98 -8.64 17.13
C SER A 305 -7.94 -7.64 16.49
N ALA A 306 -9.05 -8.12 15.93
CA ALA A 306 -10.07 -7.23 15.36
C ALA A 306 -10.67 -6.31 16.44
N THR A 307 -10.77 -6.80 17.68
CA THR A 307 -11.22 -6.00 18.83
C THR A 307 -10.22 -4.90 19.17
N ASP A 308 -8.93 -5.22 19.22
CA ASP A 308 -7.88 -4.21 19.50
C ASP A 308 -7.84 -3.14 18.41
N THR A 309 -7.91 -3.54 17.13
CA THR A 309 -7.99 -2.61 16.00
C THR A 309 -9.21 -1.70 16.10
N TYR A 310 -10.37 -2.25 16.46
CA TYR A 310 -11.59 -1.46 16.65
C TYR A 310 -11.44 -0.43 17.78
N HIS A 311 -10.85 -0.83 18.90
CA HIS A 311 -10.59 0.06 20.02
C HIS A 311 -9.64 1.20 19.63
N LEU A 312 -8.50 0.88 19.02
CA LEU A 312 -7.51 1.86 18.55
C LEU A 312 -8.12 2.85 17.55
N LEU A 313 -8.88 2.35 16.57
CA LEU A 313 -9.58 3.19 15.61
C LEU A 313 -10.49 4.22 16.30
N MET A 314 -11.25 3.79 17.30
CA MET A 314 -12.24 4.62 17.96
C MET A 314 -11.65 5.58 19.00
N SER A 315 -10.58 5.20 19.70
CA SER A 315 -9.99 6.02 20.76
C SER A 315 -8.87 6.93 20.27
N GLU A 316 -8.05 6.47 19.31
CA GLU A 316 -6.86 7.20 18.88
C GLU A 316 -6.98 7.72 17.44
N ILE A 317 -7.16 6.83 16.45
CA ILE A 317 -7.01 7.23 15.05
C ILE A 317 -8.14 8.17 14.60
N LEU A 318 -9.41 7.76 14.67
CA LEU A 318 -10.53 8.57 14.17
C LEU A 318 -10.67 9.96 14.84
N PRO A 319 -10.46 10.14 16.16
CA PRO A 319 -10.55 11.45 16.79
C PRO A 319 -9.29 12.32 16.66
N ASN A 320 -8.09 11.72 16.61
CA ASN A 320 -6.83 12.47 16.72
C ASN A 320 -6.07 12.59 15.39
N ALA A 321 -6.12 11.55 14.55
CA ALA A 321 -5.45 11.56 13.26
C ALA A 321 -6.10 12.59 12.33
N LYS A 322 -5.27 13.36 11.65
CA LYS A 322 -5.72 14.42 10.76
C LYS A 322 -5.39 14.06 9.32
N VAL A 323 -6.32 14.37 8.43
CA VAL A 323 -6.22 14.07 7.01
C VAL A 323 -6.70 15.27 6.22
N HIS A 324 -6.00 15.56 5.13
CA HIS A 324 -6.40 16.61 4.23
C HIS A 324 -7.68 16.21 3.45
N PRO A 325 -8.75 17.05 3.42
CA PRO A 325 -10.00 16.71 2.73
C PRO A 325 -9.84 16.39 1.23
N ASN A 326 -8.81 16.95 0.60
CA ASN A 326 -8.51 16.75 -0.82
C ASN A 326 -7.43 15.67 -1.08
N LEU A 327 -7.03 14.88 -0.06
CA LEU A 327 -6.02 13.83 -0.23
C LEU A 327 -6.44 12.81 -1.31
N ALA A 328 -7.72 12.44 -1.35
CA ALA A 328 -8.25 11.53 -2.36
C ALA A 328 -8.12 12.05 -3.81
N ALA A 329 -8.04 13.36 -4.01
CA ALA A 329 -7.91 13.97 -5.33
C ALA A 329 -6.44 14.04 -5.80
N SER A 330 -5.46 13.90 -4.90
CA SER A 330 -4.03 13.96 -5.25
C SER A 330 -3.41 12.60 -5.54
N GLU A 331 -4.18 11.52 -5.49
CA GLU A 331 -3.73 10.12 -5.62
C GLU A 331 -2.71 9.67 -4.55
N MET A 332 -2.38 10.55 -3.60
CA MET A 332 -1.54 10.22 -2.46
C MET A 332 -2.32 9.37 -1.46
N VAL A 333 -1.60 8.48 -0.79
CA VAL A 333 -2.12 7.66 0.30
C VAL A 333 -1.43 8.04 1.58
N GLN A 334 -2.20 8.31 2.63
CA GLN A 334 -1.68 8.46 3.98
C GLN A 334 -1.81 7.13 4.72
N HIS A 335 -0.68 6.62 5.17
CA HIS A 335 -0.60 5.36 5.91
C HIS A 335 -0.58 5.62 7.41
N TYR A 336 -1.34 4.81 8.13
CA TYR A 336 -1.24 4.65 9.57
C TYR A 336 -0.93 3.19 9.85
N SER A 337 -0.10 2.92 10.84
CA SER A 337 0.20 1.54 11.24
C SER A 337 -0.24 1.27 12.67
N THR A 338 -0.74 0.07 12.94
CA THR A 338 -0.97 -0.38 14.32
C THR A 338 0.31 -0.85 15.00
N SER A 339 1.43 -1.00 14.27
CA SER A 339 2.75 -1.30 14.87
C SER A 339 3.17 -0.21 15.84
N ASP A 340 2.85 1.05 15.54
CA ASP A 340 3.19 2.24 16.34
C ASP A 340 2.49 2.25 17.71
N TYR A 341 1.50 1.37 17.88
CA TYR A 341 0.72 1.20 19.11
C TYR A 341 0.85 -0.21 19.68
N CYS A 342 1.80 -1.01 19.19
CA CYS A 342 1.97 -2.40 19.56
C CYS A 342 3.24 -2.59 20.41
N ASP A 343 3.08 -2.85 21.71
CA ASP A 343 4.19 -3.12 22.62
C ASP A 343 5.09 -4.28 22.16
N VAL A 344 4.53 -5.26 21.45
CA VAL A 344 5.33 -6.40 20.93
C VAL A 344 6.20 -5.95 19.76
N CYS A 345 5.66 -5.16 18.81
CA CYS A 345 6.44 -4.63 17.70
C CYS A 345 7.51 -3.66 18.18
N ASP A 346 7.21 -2.81 19.16
CA ASP A 346 8.17 -1.88 19.78
C ASP A 346 9.34 -2.62 20.43
N ALA A 347 9.05 -3.74 21.12
CA ALA A 347 10.06 -4.59 21.73
C ALA A 347 10.91 -5.35 20.70
N GLU A 348 10.32 -5.83 19.60
CA GLU A 348 11.03 -6.48 18.49
C GLU A 348 12.01 -5.50 17.83
N TYR A 349 11.53 -4.30 17.47
CA TYR A 349 12.35 -3.24 16.87
C TYR A 349 13.53 -2.85 17.77
N SER A 350 13.26 -2.62 19.07
CA SER A 350 14.31 -2.28 20.05
C SER A 350 15.38 -3.36 20.18
N SER A 351 15.03 -4.64 19.98
CA SER A 351 15.99 -5.76 20.09
C SER A 351 16.91 -5.89 18.87
N GLU A 352 16.41 -5.55 17.67
CA GLU A 352 17.22 -5.57 16.44
C GLU A 352 18.30 -4.48 16.45
N ASP A 353 17.95 -3.30 16.98
CA ASP A 353 18.89 -2.19 17.16
C ASP A 353 20.06 -2.57 18.08
N GLU A 354 19.78 -3.24 19.20
CA GLU A 354 20.83 -3.70 20.14
C GLU A 354 21.77 -4.75 19.51
N GLU A 355 21.24 -5.67 18.70
CA GLU A 355 22.06 -6.69 18.01
C GLU A 355 22.97 -6.07 16.93
N SER A 356 22.53 -4.98 16.28
CA SER A 356 23.32 -4.30 15.25
C SER A 356 24.52 -3.52 15.81
N ILE A 357 24.45 -3.14 17.09
CA ILE A 357 25.47 -2.35 17.79
C ILE A 357 26.58 -3.25 18.37
N GLU A 358 26.42 -4.59 18.37
CA GLU A 358 27.51 -5.46 18.82
C GLU A 358 28.75 -5.26 17.93
N PRO A 359 29.88 -4.77 18.49
CA PRO A 359 31.04 -4.40 17.71
C PRO A 359 31.53 -5.63 16.96
N ARG A 360 31.59 -5.53 15.63
CA ARG A 360 32.23 -6.57 14.80
C ARG A 360 33.57 -6.88 15.45
N PRO A 361 33.82 -8.14 15.85
CA PRO A 361 35.04 -8.47 16.56
C PRO A 361 36.21 -8.01 15.71
N ASP A 362 36.96 -7.04 16.24
CA ASP A 362 38.11 -6.42 15.58
C ASP A 362 38.87 -7.51 14.86
N GLY A 363 38.93 -7.37 13.53
CA GLY A 363 39.58 -8.32 12.65
C GLY A 363 41.02 -8.50 13.12
N GLY A 364 41.22 -9.51 13.96
CA GLY A 364 42.51 -9.84 14.54
C GLY A 364 43.44 -10.14 13.38
N SER A 365 44.31 -9.19 13.08
CA SER A 365 45.43 -9.34 12.17
C SER A 365 46.20 -10.60 12.57
N THR A 366 45.98 -11.69 11.84
CA THR A 366 46.81 -12.88 11.95
C THR A 366 48.11 -12.59 11.21
N ASP A 367 49.16 -12.29 11.97
CA ASP A 367 50.56 -12.26 11.53
C ASP A 367 51.05 -13.62 11.01
#